data_AF-A0A9D1NUC6-F1
#
_entry.id   AF-A0A9D1NUC6-F1
#
_cell.length_a   1.000
_cell.length_b   1.000
_cell.length_c   1.000
_cell.angle_alpha   90.00
_cell.angle_beta   90.00
_cell.angle_gamma   90.00
#
_symmetry.space_group_name_H-M   'P 1'
#
loop_
_entity.id
_entity.type
_entity.pdbx_description
1 polymer ?
#
loop_
_entity_poly.entity_id
_entity_poly.type
_entity_poly.pdbx_seq_one_letter_code
_entity_poly.pdbx_strand_id
1 'polypeptide(L)'
;MDRKENAFKKTLNGEEDFEPEVPEEKTLEKSQKTVHMYLENGAKSVHPCQGWYGYVLEYQGIRLHTREHFGKAEGSRQKRDLEMLLDALGHCTPCRIIVHTEEAYLAGGYGRMEHYEESGWVTSTGEPVKYKELWQQVYRETRERPLEFALGDHAYTGWLRNEMKKRKEGGEQDVR
;
A
#
# COMPACT_ATOMS: atom_id res chain seq x y z
N MET A 1 -27.71 -40.87 65.50
CA MET A 1 -28.43 -41.74 64.54
C MET A 1 -29.67 -40.96 64.18
N ASP A 2 -29.99 -40.55 62.96
CA ASP A 2 -29.75 -41.04 61.59
C ASP A 2 -29.58 -39.84 60.64
N ARG A 3 -28.61 -39.82 59.73
CA ARG A 3 -28.67 -40.21 58.29
C ARG A 3 -29.71 -39.45 57.44
N LYS A 4 -29.15 -38.70 56.47
CA LYS A 4 -29.54 -38.50 55.05
C LYS A 4 -31.01 -38.14 54.77
N GLU A 5 -31.25 -37.06 54.01
CA GLU A 5 -31.53 -37.17 52.57
C GLU A 5 -31.70 -35.80 51.89
N ASN A 6 -31.66 -35.88 50.57
CA ASN A 6 -31.39 -34.84 49.59
C ASN A 6 -32.70 -34.29 48.98
N ALA A 7 -32.61 -33.09 48.42
CA ALA A 7 -33.42 -32.52 47.35
C ALA A 7 -34.93 -32.25 47.57
N PHE A 8 -35.28 -30.95 47.65
CA PHE A 8 -36.34 -30.40 46.79
C PHE A 8 -36.19 -28.88 46.64
N LYS A 9 -36.07 -28.42 45.39
CA LYS A 9 -36.02 -27.00 45.00
C LYS A 9 -37.42 -26.37 45.07
N LYS A 10 -37.50 -25.11 45.53
CA LYS A 10 -38.45 -24.03 45.15
C LYS A 10 -38.40 -22.96 46.26
N THR A 11 -38.35 -21.65 46.05
CA THR A 11 -38.29 -20.77 44.88
C THR A 11 -37.81 -19.42 45.42
N LEU A 12 -36.83 -18.81 44.76
CA LEU A 12 -36.34 -17.45 45.02
C LEU A 12 -37.31 -16.46 44.35
N ASN A 13 -37.78 -15.48 45.11
CA ASN A 13 -38.28 -14.21 44.57
C ASN A 13 -37.37 -13.12 45.16
N GLY A 14 -36.31 -12.79 44.41
CA GLY A 14 -35.57 -11.56 44.53
C GLY A 14 -35.46 -11.02 43.13
N GLU A 15 -36.17 -9.93 42.85
CA GLU A 15 -36.07 -9.17 41.61
C GLU A 15 -34.64 -8.60 41.54
N GLU A 16 -33.81 -9.18 40.68
CA GLU A 16 -32.61 -8.52 40.18
C GLU A 16 -32.93 -8.08 38.75
N ASP A 17 -32.99 -6.75 38.58
CA ASP A 17 -33.10 -6.07 37.30
C ASP A 17 -31.89 -6.45 36.43
N PHE A 18 -32.07 -7.48 35.60
CA PHE A 18 -31.10 -7.85 34.57
C PHE A 18 -31.31 -6.93 33.38
N GLU A 19 -30.77 -5.71 33.44
CA GLU A 19 -30.51 -4.95 32.21
C GLU A 19 -29.52 -5.77 31.38
N PRO A 20 -29.86 -6.18 30.13
CA PRO A 20 -28.90 -6.87 29.30
C PRO A 20 -27.77 -5.88 28.98
N GLU A 21 -26.58 -6.15 29.50
CA GLU A 21 -25.34 -5.50 29.06
C GLU A 21 -25.23 -5.68 27.54
N VAL A 22 -25.59 -4.63 26.82
CA VAL A 22 -25.33 -4.50 25.39
C VAL A 22 -23.81 -4.54 25.25
N PRO A 23 -23.21 -5.53 24.57
CA PRO A 23 -21.77 -5.58 24.43
C PRO A 23 -21.30 -4.28 23.77
N GLU A 24 -20.40 -3.58 24.46
CA GLU A 24 -19.85 -2.31 24.04
C GLU A 24 -19.31 -2.39 22.60
N GLU A 25 -20.05 -1.83 21.64
CA GLU A 25 -19.60 -1.53 20.27
C GLU A 25 -18.49 -0.44 20.22
N LYS A 26 -17.77 -0.23 21.33
CA LYS A 26 -16.72 0.79 21.46
C LYS A 26 -15.45 0.19 22.03
N THR A 27 -14.74 -0.55 21.17
CA THR A 27 -13.32 -0.29 20.85
C THR A 27 -12.92 -1.25 19.73
N LEU A 28 -13.42 -1.01 18.52
CA LEU A 28 -12.57 -1.30 17.36
C LEU A 28 -11.47 -0.24 17.44
N GLU A 29 -10.35 -0.57 18.10
CA GLU A 29 -9.11 0.17 17.91
C GLU A 29 -8.95 0.41 16.41
N LYS A 30 -8.62 1.64 16.01
CA LYS A 30 -8.24 1.93 14.62
C LYS A 30 -7.01 1.10 14.30
N SER A 31 -7.18 -0.16 13.93
CA SER A 31 -6.14 -1.00 13.36
C SER A 31 -5.63 -0.23 12.16
N GLN A 32 -4.40 0.26 12.26
CA GLN A 32 -3.74 0.95 11.16
C GLN A 32 -3.77 0.00 9.96
N LYS A 33 -4.56 0.35 8.94
CA LYS A 33 -4.71 -0.51 7.76
C LYS A 33 -3.34 -0.64 7.09
N THR A 34 -2.99 -1.87 6.72
CA THR A 34 -1.84 -2.12 5.85
C THR A 34 -2.34 -2.20 4.42
N VAL A 35 -1.76 -1.37 3.55
CA VAL A 35 -2.01 -1.38 2.10
C VAL A 35 -0.82 -2.06 1.42
N HIS A 36 -1.10 -3.08 0.62
CA HIS A 36 -0.14 -3.66 -0.29
C HIS A 36 -0.23 -2.93 -1.63
N MET A 37 0.88 -2.37 -2.08
CA MET A 37 0.99 -1.60 -3.31
C MET A 37 1.84 -2.39 -4.31
N TYR A 38 1.21 -2.94 -5.34
CA TYR A 38 1.85 -3.78 -6.35
C TYR A 38 2.14 -2.95 -7.59
N LEU A 39 3.41 -2.70 -7.89
CA LEU A 39 3.83 -1.76 -8.94
C LEU A 39 4.44 -2.50 -10.13
N GLU A 40 3.94 -2.22 -11.34
CA GLU A 40 4.53 -2.77 -12.56
C GLU A 40 4.72 -1.77 -13.69
N ASN A 41 5.86 -1.93 -14.34
CA ASN A 41 6.29 -1.07 -15.44
C ASN A 41 6.21 -1.82 -16.77
N GLY A 42 5.42 -1.30 -17.71
CA GLY A 42 5.17 -1.89 -19.02
C GLY A 42 6.29 -1.69 -20.04
N ALA A 43 7.29 -0.84 -19.78
CA ALA A 43 8.44 -0.69 -20.67
C ALA A 43 9.77 -0.62 -19.91
N LYS A 44 10.63 -1.62 -20.15
CA LYS A 44 11.94 -1.80 -19.48
C LYS A 44 13.10 -1.10 -20.19
N SER A 45 12.82 -0.11 -21.04
CA SER A 45 13.84 0.62 -21.80
C SER A 45 14.74 1.46 -20.87
N VAL A 46 16.05 1.40 -21.12
CA VAL A 46 17.03 2.29 -20.49
C VAL A 46 17.03 3.70 -21.10
N HIS A 47 16.63 3.82 -22.37
CA HIS A 47 16.43 5.10 -23.04
C HIS A 47 15.03 5.66 -22.75
N PRO A 48 14.89 6.99 -22.66
CA PRO A 48 13.58 7.61 -22.51
C PRO A 48 12.60 7.12 -23.58
N CYS A 49 11.44 6.66 -23.13
CA CYS A 49 10.32 6.35 -23.99
C CYS A 49 9.01 6.54 -23.25
N GLN A 50 7.94 6.76 -24.02
CA GLN A 50 6.59 6.64 -23.51
C GLN A 50 6.33 5.18 -23.16
N GLY A 51 5.96 4.91 -21.92
CA GLY A 51 5.58 3.57 -21.48
C GLY A 51 4.38 3.61 -20.57
N TRP A 52 3.59 2.54 -20.63
CA TRP A 52 2.56 2.28 -19.64
C TRP A 52 3.20 1.87 -18.32
N TYR A 53 2.55 2.23 -17.23
CA TYR A 53 2.73 1.64 -15.92
C TYR A 53 1.36 1.26 -15.36
N GLY A 54 1.33 0.40 -14.37
CA GLY A 54 0.10 0.06 -13.68
C GLY A 54 0.37 -0.45 -12.28
N TYR A 55 -0.61 -0.28 -11.41
CA TYR A 55 -0.51 -0.78 -10.05
C TYR A 55 -1.84 -1.27 -9.51
N VAL A 56 -1.76 -2.10 -8.47
CA VAL A 56 -2.90 -2.52 -7.66
C VAL A 56 -2.65 -2.10 -6.22
N LEU A 57 -3.63 -1.45 -5.61
CA LEU A 57 -3.71 -1.20 -4.18
C LEU A 57 -4.64 -2.23 -3.56
N GLU A 58 -4.14 -2.99 -2.60
CA GLU A 58 -4.88 -4.03 -1.90
C GLU A 58 -4.86 -3.75 -0.39
N TYR A 59 -5.98 -3.95 0.30
CA TYR A 59 -5.99 -4.02 1.75
C TYR A 59 -7.03 -5.01 2.27
N GLN A 60 -6.75 -5.61 3.42
CA GLN A 60 -7.65 -6.52 4.11
C GLN A 60 -8.51 -5.76 5.12
N GLY A 61 -9.83 -5.71 4.88
CA GLY A 61 -10.83 -5.30 5.86
C GLY A 61 -11.67 -6.50 6.31
N ILE A 62 -12.98 -6.32 6.46
CA ILE A 62 -13.94 -7.44 6.60
C ILE A 62 -13.85 -8.39 5.40
N ARG A 63 -13.57 -7.84 4.23
CA ARG A 63 -13.25 -8.55 2.99
C ARG A 63 -12.00 -7.96 2.36
N LEU A 64 -11.44 -8.67 1.38
CA LEU A 64 -10.36 -8.15 0.55
C LEU A 64 -10.88 -7.00 -0.32
N HIS A 65 -10.14 -5.91 -0.37
CA HIS A 65 -10.43 -4.77 -1.24
C HIS A 65 -9.24 -4.52 -2.17
N THR A 66 -9.53 -4.36 -3.46
CA THR A 66 -8.52 -4.06 -4.49
C THR A 66 -8.95 -2.87 -5.32
N ARG A 67 -7.98 -2.07 -5.77
CA ARG A 67 -8.17 -1.02 -6.76
C ARG A 67 -6.96 -0.96 -7.68
N GLU A 68 -7.20 -1.06 -8.99
CA GLU A 68 -6.18 -0.91 -10.02
C GLU A 68 -6.12 0.51 -10.58
N HIS A 69 -4.97 0.85 -11.16
CA HIS A 69 -4.80 2.03 -12.00
C HIS A 69 -3.77 1.76 -13.09
N PHE A 70 -3.91 2.45 -14.22
CA PHE A 70 -2.95 2.39 -15.33
C PHE A 70 -2.73 3.80 -15.88
N GLY A 71 -1.47 4.16 -16.07
CA GLY A 71 -1.07 5.46 -16.62
C GLY A 71 0.04 5.33 -17.65
N LYS A 72 0.38 6.44 -18.31
CA LYS A 72 1.53 6.56 -19.21
C LYS A 72 2.48 7.61 -18.66
N ALA A 73 3.78 7.39 -18.82
CA ALA A 73 4.75 8.46 -18.63
C ALA A 73 5.94 8.35 -19.58
N GLU A 74 6.48 9.51 -19.94
CA GLU A 74 7.68 9.67 -20.76
C GLU A 74 8.92 9.70 -19.86
N GLY A 75 9.86 8.81 -20.12
CA GLY A 75 11.11 8.76 -19.37
C GLY A 75 11.80 7.41 -19.40
N SER A 76 12.90 7.32 -18.66
CA SER A 76 13.52 6.04 -18.35
C SER A 76 12.58 5.20 -17.47
N ARG A 77 12.84 3.90 -17.39
CA ARG A 77 12.18 2.99 -16.44
C ARG A 77 12.12 3.58 -15.01
N GLN A 78 13.29 3.97 -14.47
CA GLN A 78 13.43 4.51 -13.11
C GLN A 78 12.61 5.77 -12.86
N LYS A 79 12.56 6.69 -13.84
CA LYS A 79 11.75 7.91 -13.72
C LYS A 79 10.26 7.55 -13.64
N ARG A 80 9.81 6.65 -14.52
CA ARG A 80 8.42 6.19 -14.55
C ARG A 80 8.04 5.44 -13.28
N ASP A 81 8.94 4.67 -12.69
CA ASP A 81 8.69 3.98 -11.42
C ASP A 81 8.50 4.95 -10.24
N LEU A 82 9.25 6.06 -10.22
CA LEU A 82 9.06 7.14 -9.24
C LEU A 82 7.73 7.88 -9.44
N GLU A 83 7.38 8.20 -10.68
CA GLU A 83 6.09 8.83 -11.01
C GLU A 83 4.92 7.91 -10.65
N MET A 84 5.02 6.61 -10.95
CA MET A 84 4.05 5.59 -10.57
C MET A 84 3.90 5.47 -9.05
N LEU A 85 5.01 5.47 -8.29
CA LEU A 85 4.96 5.44 -6.83
C LEU A 85 4.22 6.66 -6.27
N LEU A 86 4.52 7.85 -6.76
CA LEU A 86 3.86 9.09 -6.33
C LEU A 86 2.36 9.09 -6.65
N ASP A 87 2.00 8.64 -7.87
CA ASP A 87 0.60 8.50 -8.28
C ASP A 87 -0.15 7.55 -7.33
N ALA A 88 0.41 6.36 -7.08
CA ALA A 88 -0.16 5.38 -6.15
C ALA A 88 -0.29 5.90 -4.71
N LEU A 89 0.72 6.64 -4.22
CA LEU A 89 0.68 7.28 -2.89
C LEU A 89 -0.43 8.33 -2.78
N GLY A 90 -0.73 9.05 -3.87
CA GLY A 90 -1.83 10.01 -3.94
C GLY A 90 -3.22 9.40 -3.75
N HIS A 91 -3.37 8.10 -4.00
CA HIS A 91 -4.61 7.36 -3.76
C HIS A 91 -4.70 6.73 -2.37
N CYS A 92 -3.62 6.77 -1.59
CA CYS A 92 -3.57 6.21 -0.24
C CYS A 92 -3.78 7.31 0.81
N THR A 93 -4.68 7.06 1.75
CA THR A 93 -4.71 7.83 3.01
C THR A 93 -3.51 7.44 3.89
N PRO A 94 -3.17 8.19 4.96
CA PRO A 94 -2.11 7.79 5.88
C PRO A 94 -2.34 6.38 6.45
N CYS A 95 -1.47 5.44 6.08
CA CYS A 95 -1.57 4.02 6.40
C CYS A 95 -0.17 3.37 6.32
N ARG A 96 -0.03 2.14 6.83
CA ARG A 96 1.20 1.35 6.60
C ARG A 96 1.19 0.85 5.16
N ILE A 97 2.29 0.99 4.43
CA ILE A 97 2.35 0.59 3.01
C ILE A 97 3.50 -0.39 2.78
N ILE A 98 3.21 -1.51 2.13
CA ILE A 98 4.22 -2.46 1.64
C ILE A 98 4.20 -2.39 0.11
N VAL A 99 5.30 -1.92 -0.47
CA VAL A 99 5.51 -1.80 -1.91
C VAL A 99 6.11 -3.09 -2.46
N HIS A 100 5.40 -3.75 -3.37
CA HIS A 100 5.85 -4.93 -4.09
C HIS A 100 6.28 -4.51 -5.50
N THR A 101 7.54 -4.74 -5.84
CA THR A 101 8.10 -4.36 -7.15
C THR A 101 9.38 -5.12 -7.46
N GLU A 102 9.68 -5.34 -8.74
CA GLU A 102 11.03 -5.79 -9.17
C GLU A 102 12.05 -4.64 -9.27
N GLU A 103 11.64 -3.38 -9.08
CA GLU A 103 12.53 -2.22 -9.26
C GLU A 103 13.43 -1.97 -8.04
N ALA A 104 14.62 -2.57 -8.07
CA ALA A 104 15.63 -2.38 -7.01
C ALA A 104 16.13 -0.93 -6.88
N TYR A 105 16.09 -0.11 -7.95
CA TYR A 105 16.43 1.31 -7.85
C TYR A 105 15.49 2.06 -6.90
N LEU A 106 14.20 1.71 -6.91
CA LEU A 106 13.18 2.35 -6.08
C LEU A 106 13.41 2.02 -4.60
N ALA A 107 13.56 0.74 -4.26
CA ALA A 107 13.84 0.32 -2.88
C ALA A 107 15.17 0.88 -2.36
N GLY A 108 16.24 0.79 -3.18
CA GLY A 108 17.56 1.27 -2.79
C GLY A 108 17.65 2.79 -2.68
N GLY A 109 16.96 3.54 -3.55
CA GLY A 109 16.88 5.00 -3.48
C GLY A 109 16.06 5.46 -2.28
N TYR A 110 14.93 4.80 -2.00
CA TYR A 110 14.09 5.09 -0.85
C TYR A 110 14.87 4.91 0.47
N GLY A 111 15.60 3.80 0.61
CA GLY A 111 16.42 3.53 1.80
C GLY A 111 17.59 4.51 2.02
N ARG A 112 17.87 5.40 1.06
CA ARG A 112 18.91 6.45 1.18
C ARG A 112 18.34 7.86 1.28
N MET A 113 17.01 8.02 1.39
CA MET A 113 16.40 9.35 1.35
C MET A 113 16.85 10.27 2.50
N GLU A 114 16.98 9.75 3.73
CA GLU A 114 17.50 10.54 4.86
C GLU A 114 18.90 11.08 4.54
N HIS A 115 19.78 10.20 4.05
CA HIS A 115 21.12 10.61 3.62
C HIS A 115 21.09 11.63 2.47
N TYR A 116 20.18 11.48 1.51
CA TYR A 116 20.00 12.46 0.43
C TYR A 116 19.51 13.80 0.96
N GLU A 117 18.64 13.83 1.96
CA GLU A 117 18.20 15.08 2.59
C GLU A 117 19.37 15.74 3.34
N GLU A 118 20.09 14.99 4.17
CA GLU A 118 21.26 15.46 4.94
C GLU A 118 22.36 16.01 4.02
N SER A 119 22.56 15.40 2.85
CA SER A 119 23.54 15.86 1.87
C SER A 119 23.06 17.05 1.04
N GLY A 120 21.85 17.58 1.25
CA GLY A 120 21.31 18.66 0.42
C GLY A 120 20.93 18.20 -1.00
N TRP A 121 20.68 16.90 -1.17
CA TRP A 121 20.32 16.23 -2.42
C TRP A 121 21.42 16.29 -3.48
N VAL A 122 22.68 16.20 -3.06
CA VAL A 122 23.84 16.03 -3.95
C VAL A 122 24.57 14.73 -3.67
N THR A 123 25.20 14.19 -4.72
CA THR A 123 26.06 13.00 -4.67
C THR A 123 27.45 13.37 -4.13
N SER A 124 28.27 12.35 -3.87
CA SER A 124 29.68 12.54 -3.50
C SER A 124 30.53 13.24 -4.57
N THR A 125 30.07 13.29 -5.82
CA THR A 125 30.72 14.00 -6.93
C THR A 125 30.25 15.46 -7.05
N GLY A 126 29.35 15.91 -6.17
CA GLY A 126 28.79 17.28 -6.20
C GLY A 126 27.66 17.47 -7.22
N GLU A 127 27.23 16.41 -7.90
CA GLU A 127 26.11 16.46 -8.82
C GLU A 127 24.77 16.28 -8.08
N PRO A 128 23.66 16.85 -8.56
CA PRO A 128 22.36 16.56 -7.99
C PRO A 128 22.04 15.05 -8.03
N VAL A 129 21.41 14.54 -6.97
CA VAL A 129 20.86 13.18 -6.98
C VAL A 129 19.93 13.03 -8.17
N LYS A 130 20.09 11.95 -8.94
CA LYS A 130 19.26 11.68 -10.12
C LYS A 130 17.78 11.64 -9.73
N TYR A 131 16.94 12.40 -10.45
CA TYR A 131 15.52 12.58 -10.15
C TYR A 131 15.23 13.22 -8.78
N LYS A 132 16.10 14.13 -8.34
CA LYS A 132 15.99 14.89 -7.08
C LYS A 132 14.56 15.38 -6.79
N GLU A 133 13.90 16.00 -7.75
CA GLU A 133 12.58 16.61 -7.55
C GLU A 133 11.49 15.57 -7.26
N LEU A 134 11.60 14.37 -7.85
CA LEU A 134 10.69 13.25 -7.59
C LEU A 134 10.99 12.63 -6.23
N TRP A 135 12.26 12.41 -5.90
CA TRP A 135 12.62 11.89 -4.58
C TRP A 135 12.24 12.84 -3.44
N GLN A 136 12.37 14.14 -3.64
CA GLN A 136 11.88 15.14 -2.68
C GLN A 136 10.37 15.06 -2.45
N GLN A 137 9.59 14.77 -3.50
CA GLN A 137 8.16 14.52 -3.35
C GLN A 137 7.90 13.24 -2.57
N VAL A 138 8.57 12.14 -2.91
CA VAL A 138 8.44 10.86 -2.19
C VAL A 138 8.77 11.04 -0.72
N TYR A 139 9.88 11.73 -0.42
CA TYR A 139 10.30 12.00 0.96
C TYR A 139 9.24 12.75 1.76
N ARG A 140 8.66 13.82 1.19
CA ARG A 140 7.57 14.57 1.85
C ARG A 140 6.33 13.71 2.10
N GLU A 141 5.94 12.90 1.12
CA GLU A 141 4.74 12.05 1.20
C GLU A 141 4.89 10.89 2.18
N THR A 142 6.12 10.43 2.42
CA THR A 142 6.40 9.18 3.17
C THR A 142 7.02 9.42 4.54
N ARG A 143 7.33 10.67 4.90
CA ARG A 143 7.93 11.04 6.19
C ARG A 143 7.14 10.53 7.40
N GLU A 144 5.82 10.69 7.39
CA GLU A 144 4.93 10.26 8.48
C GLU A 144 4.31 8.86 8.25
N ARG A 145 4.63 8.24 7.11
CA ARG A 145 4.14 6.90 6.71
C ARG A 145 5.24 6.13 5.96
N PRO A 146 6.24 5.60 6.67
CA PRO A 146 7.36 4.92 6.03
C PRO A 146 6.90 3.72 5.19
N LEU A 147 7.51 3.58 4.01
CA LEU A 147 7.27 2.46 3.11
C LEU A 147 8.19 1.28 3.45
N GLU A 148 7.62 0.08 3.40
CA GLU A 148 8.37 -1.18 3.35
C GLU A 148 8.44 -1.68 1.91
N PHE A 149 9.51 -2.38 1.54
CA PHE A 149 9.69 -2.92 0.18
C PHE A 149 9.82 -4.44 0.21
N ALA A 150 9.05 -5.10 -0.65
CA ALA A 150 9.15 -6.51 -0.97
C ALA A 150 9.59 -6.64 -2.44
N LEU A 151 10.86 -7.01 -2.66
CA LEU A 151 11.41 -7.11 -4.01
C LEU A 151 11.08 -8.46 -4.67
N GLY A 152 10.73 -8.42 -5.96
CA GLY A 152 10.50 -9.60 -6.79
C GLY A 152 9.15 -9.60 -7.48
N ASP A 153 8.80 -10.76 -8.05
CA ASP A 153 7.47 -10.99 -8.62
C ASP A 153 6.40 -10.98 -7.51
N HIS A 154 5.18 -10.60 -7.89
CA HIS A 154 4.05 -10.52 -6.98
C HIS A 154 2.75 -11.02 -7.62
N ALA A 155 1.69 -11.14 -6.82
CA ALA A 155 0.42 -11.75 -7.22
C ALA A 155 -0.19 -11.14 -8.51
N TYR A 156 0.03 -9.85 -8.73
CA TYR A 156 -0.51 -9.10 -9.87
C TYR A 156 0.44 -8.92 -11.07
N THR A 157 1.69 -9.40 -11.00
CA THR A 157 2.72 -9.15 -12.03
C THR A 157 2.25 -9.54 -13.44
N GLY A 158 1.78 -10.78 -13.61
CA GLY A 158 1.33 -11.28 -14.91
C GLY A 158 0.11 -10.54 -15.44
N TRP A 159 -0.85 -10.24 -14.56
CA TRP A 159 -2.08 -9.55 -14.93
C TRP A 159 -1.82 -8.10 -15.35
N LEU A 160 -1.09 -7.32 -14.56
CA LEU A 160 -0.75 -5.92 -14.88
C LEU A 160 -0.02 -5.81 -16.21
N ARG A 161 0.96 -6.68 -16.47
CA ARG A 161 1.72 -6.71 -17.73
C ARG A 161 0.82 -7.00 -18.93
N ASN A 162 -0.07 -7.98 -18.81
CA ASN A 162 -1.01 -8.33 -19.88
C ASN A 162 -1.99 -7.18 -20.16
N GLU A 163 -2.48 -6.53 -19.11
CA GLU A 163 -3.49 -5.48 -19.19
C GLU A 163 -2.91 -4.17 -19.78
N MET A 164 -1.65 -3.85 -19.48
CA MET A 164 -0.88 -2.81 -20.17
C MET A 164 -0.62 -3.14 -21.63
N LYS A 165 -0.30 -4.41 -21.96
CA LYS A 165 -0.09 -4.84 -23.34
C LYS A 165 -1.37 -4.66 -24.18
N LYS A 166 -2.53 -5.09 -23.67
CA LYS A 166 -3.82 -4.85 -24.32
C LYS A 166 -4.10 -3.37 -24.54
N ARG A 167 -3.82 -2.50 -23.55
CA ARG A 167 -3.98 -1.03 -23.69
C ARG A 167 -3.08 -0.44 -24.76
N LYS A 168 -1.87 -0.97 -24.91
CA LYS A 168 -0.94 -0.57 -25.97
C LYS A 168 -1.42 -1.00 -27.36
N GLU A 169 -1.96 -2.22 -27.48
CA GLU A 169 -2.43 -2.80 -28.75
C GLU A 169 -3.83 -2.31 -29.16
N GLY A 170 -4.68 -1.99 -28.18
CA GLY A 170 -6.11 -1.72 -28.37
C GLY A 170 -6.48 -0.29 -28.76
N GLY A 171 -5.53 0.66 -28.80
CA GLY A 171 -5.77 2.03 -29.26
C GLY A 171 -6.85 2.80 -28.48
N GLU A 172 -6.43 3.52 -27.43
CA GLU A 172 -7.02 4.78 -26.95
C GLU A 172 -8.54 4.94 -27.16
N GLN A 173 -9.36 4.19 -26.42
CA GLN A 173 -10.75 4.60 -26.14
C GLN A 173 -10.79 5.21 -24.74
N ASP A 174 -10.36 6.46 -24.66
CA ASP A 174 -10.56 7.31 -23.49
C ASP A 174 -12.02 7.83 -23.55
N VAL A 175 -12.95 7.07 -22.97
CA VAL A 175 -14.32 7.55 -22.76
C VAL A 175 -14.28 8.43 -21.51
N ARG A 176 -14.39 9.74 -21.76
CA ARG A 176 -14.58 10.80 -20.76
C ARG A 176 -15.73 10.52 -19.81
#